data_AF-A0A151HI98-F1
#
_entry.id   AF-A0A151HI98-F1
#
_cell.length_a   1.000
_cell.length_b   1.000
_cell.length_c   1.000
_cell.angle_alpha   90.00
_cell.angle_beta   90.00
_cell.angle_gamma   90.00
#
_symmetry.space_group_name_H-M   'P 1'
#
loop_
_entity.id
_entity.type
_entity.pdbx_description
1 polymer ?
#
loop_
_entity_poly.entity_id
_entity_poly.type
_entity_poly.pdbx_seq_one_letter_code
_entity_poly.pdbx_strand_id
1 'polypeptide(L)'
;LNVAVFPVTKDGKELEDEDIKESPEELLGTSAYYEVRILSASGLPKELSNNTFVKFKFFRCSSYTETPRVRGSTANPVFNFKKIFEESVTPTFMDYLESEVLIFEVYGEDLRATK
;
A
#
# COMPACT_ATOMS: atom_id res chain seq x y z
N LEU A 1 5.05 -6.80 -9.15
CA LEU A 1 4.35 -5.62 -8.60
C LEU A 1 5.40 -4.72 -7.95
N ASN A 2 5.38 -3.42 -8.23
CA ASN A 2 6.29 -2.43 -7.67
C ASN A 2 5.53 -1.57 -6.65
N VAL A 3 5.86 -1.77 -5.38
CA VAL A 3 5.27 -1.09 -4.22
C VAL A 3 6.37 -0.61 -3.28
N ALA A 4 6.08 0.47 -2.56
CA ALA A 4 6.93 0.96 -1.48
C ALA A 4 6.05 1.37 -0.29
N VAL A 5 6.51 1.06 0.91
CA VAL A 5 5.89 1.47 2.18
C VAL A 5 7.00 1.99 3.07
N PHE A 6 6.87 3.22 3.54
CA PHE A 6 7.90 3.85 4.39
C PHE A 6 7.25 4.87 5.33
N PRO A 7 7.87 5.10 6.49
CA PRO A 7 7.43 6.13 7.42
C PRO A 7 7.69 7.52 6.82
N VAL A 8 6.79 8.45 7.11
CA VAL A 8 6.82 9.83 6.62
C VAL A 8 6.38 10.79 7.72
N THR A 9 6.62 12.07 7.52
CA THR A 9 5.95 13.11 8.30
C THR A 9 4.46 13.15 7.98
N LYS A 10 3.67 13.87 8.79
CA LYS A 10 2.24 14.13 8.55
C LYS A 10 1.94 14.67 7.14
N ASP A 11 2.86 15.45 6.58
CA ASP A 11 2.73 16.06 5.25
C ASP A 11 3.27 15.16 4.12
N GLY A 12 3.71 13.93 4.44
CA GLY A 12 4.24 12.98 3.45
C GLY A 12 5.66 13.28 2.99
N LYS A 13 6.45 13.98 3.81
CA LYS A 13 7.90 14.18 3.58
C LYS A 13 8.70 13.07 4.25
N GLU A 14 9.93 12.89 3.81
CA GLU A 14 10.89 12.02 4.51
C GLU A 14 11.11 12.52 5.94
N LEU A 15 11.33 11.57 6.86
CA LEU A 15 11.70 11.88 8.24
C LEU A 15 13.15 12.37 8.26
N GLU A 16 13.42 13.40 9.06
CA GLU A 16 14.79 13.84 9.32
C GLU A 16 15.47 12.86 10.29
N ASP A 17 16.80 12.77 10.25
CA ASP A 17 17.55 11.82 11.08
C ASP A 17 17.26 12.00 12.58
N GLU A 18 16.98 13.23 13.03
CA GLU A 18 16.65 13.57 14.41
C GLU A 18 15.26 13.04 14.85
N ASP A 19 14.35 12.81 13.90
CA ASP A 19 13.01 12.27 14.16
C ASP A 19 12.98 10.74 14.20
N ILE A 20 14.03 10.08 13.71
CA ILE A 20 14.17 8.64 13.73
C ILE A 20 14.53 8.19 15.15
N LYS A 21 13.66 7.36 15.74
CA LYS A 21 13.88 6.80 17.08
C LYS A 21 14.86 5.63 17.03
N GLU A 22 15.68 5.50 18.06
CA GLU A 22 16.69 4.44 18.16
C GLU A 22 16.04 3.08 18.45
N SER A 23 14.95 3.09 19.21
CA SER A 23 14.21 1.89 19.57
C SER A 23 12.73 1.99 19.19
N PRO A 24 12.09 0.89 18.73
CA PRO A 24 10.67 0.92 18.39
C PRO A 24 9.75 1.22 19.59
N GLU A 25 10.18 0.91 20.81
CA GLU A 25 9.43 1.17 22.04
C GLU A 25 9.23 2.66 22.33
N GLU A 26 10.14 3.52 21.88
CA GLU A 26 10.02 4.99 22.00
C GLU A 26 8.86 5.56 21.19
N LEU A 27 8.37 4.81 20.19
CA LEU A 27 7.24 5.22 19.38
C LEU A 27 5.90 4.98 20.10
N LEU A 28 5.86 4.15 21.15
CA LEU A 28 4.62 3.81 21.85
C LEU A 28 3.91 5.06 22.39
N GLY A 29 2.62 5.18 22.08
CA GLY A 29 1.78 6.31 22.46
C GLY A 29 1.91 7.54 21.55
N THR A 30 2.81 7.53 20.56
CA THR A 30 2.93 8.59 19.54
C THR A 30 2.04 8.31 18.32
N SER A 31 1.91 9.28 17.41
CA SER A 31 1.30 9.07 16.10
C SER A 31 2.38 8.86 15.04
N ALA A 32 2.24 7.81 14.24
CA ALA A 32 3.09 7.52 13.11
C ALA A 32 2.31 7.68 11.80
N TYR A 33 3.01 8.11 10.75
CA TYR A 33 2.44 8.25 9.41
C TYR A 33 3.21 7.36 8.44
N TYR A 34 2.49 6.58 7.64
CA TYR A 34 3.06 5.67 6.65
C TYR A 34 2.52 5.99 5.28
N GLU A 35 3.42 6.16 4.32
CA GLU A 35 3.05 6.33 2.93
C GLU A 35 3.14 5.02 2.18
N VAL A 36 2.00 4.57 1.65
CA VAL A 36 1.92 3.43 0.73
C VAL A 36 1.91 3.96 -0.70
N ARG A 37 2.93 3.58 -1.47
CA ARG A 37 3.03 3.83 -2.91
C ARG A 37 2.83 2.54 -3.69
N ILE A 38 1.96 2.56 -4.69
CA ILE A 38 1.77 1.48 -5.65
C ILE A 38 2.08 2.06 -7.03
N LEU A 39 3.26 1.76 -7.56
CA LEU A 39 3.79 2.42 -8.75
C LEU A 39 3.31 1.74 -10.02
N SER A 40 3.57 0.44 -10.17
CA SER A 40 3.26 -0.32 -11.38
C SER A 40 3.24 -1.82 -11.13
N ALA A 41 2.75 -2.59 -12.09
CA ALA A 41 3.02 -4.02 -12.19
C ALA A 41 3.63 -4.33 -13.56
N SER A 42 4.31 -5.46 -13.66
CA SER A 42 4.94 -5.93 -14.89
C SER A 42 4.72 -7.42 -15.07
N GLY A 43 4.61 -7.86 -16.32
CA GLY A 43 4.46 -9.27 -16.67
C GLY A 43 3.13 -9.89 -16.24
N LEU A 44 2.05 -9.10 -16.13
CA LEU A 44 0.73 -9.66 -15.85
C LEU A 44 0.23 -10.54 -17.03
N PRO A 45 -0.55 -11.60 -16.76
CA PRO A 45 -1.15 -12.43 -17.81
C PRO A 45 -2.05 -11.58 -18.72
N LYS A 46 -1.75 -11.54 -20.03
CA LYS A 46 -2.41 -10.63 -21.00
C LYS A 46 -3.92 -10.81 -21.05
N GLU A 47 -4.38 -12.05 -20.90
CA GLU A 47 -5.78 -12.44 -20.99
C GLU A 47 -6.59 -11.90 -19.80
N LEU A 48 -5.93 -11.71 -18.65
CA LEU A 48 -6.55 -11.25 -17.40
C LEU A 48 -6.23 -9.79 -17.08
N SER A 49 -5.33 -9.16 -17.84
CA SER A 49 -4.80 -7.83 -17.53
C SER A 49 -5.62 -6.70 -18.15
N ASN A 50 -6.94 -6.76 -18.00
CA ASN A 50 -7.85 -5.68 -18.43
C ASN A 50 -8.38 -4.90 -17.21
N ASN A 51 -8.47 -3.58 -17.32
CA ASN A 51 -9.02 -2.70 -16.28
C ASN A 51 -8.38 -2.94 -14.89
N THR A 52 -7.07 -3.17 -14.88
CA THR A 52 -6.36 -3.65 -13.69
C THR A 52 -6.34 -2.61 -12.57
N PHE A 53 -6.45 -3.06 -11.33
CA PHE A 53 -6.30 -2.24 -10.14
C PHE A 53 -5.68 -3.07 -9.01
N VAL A 54 -5.20 -2.41 -7.97
CA VAL A 54 -4.67 -3.06 -6.78
C VAL A 54 -5.57 -2.73 -5.60
N LYS A 55 -5.90 -3.74 -4.79
CA LYS A 55 -6.53 -3.53 -3.48
C LYS A 55 -5.61 -4.03 -2.38
N PHE A 56 -5.69 -3.38 -1.22
CA PHE A 56 -5.00 -3.81 -0.01
C PHE A 56 -5.78 -3.34 1.21
N LYS A 57 -5.50 -3.97 2.36
CA LYS A 57 -6.12 -3.62 3.63
C LYS A 57 -5.01 -3.28 4.62
N PHE A 58 -4.91 -2.01 4.98
CA PHE A 58 -3.96 -1.55 5.99
C PHE A 58 -4.49 -1.86 7.40
N PHE A 59 -3.60 -1.86 8.39
CA PHE A 59 -3.88 -2.17 9.80
C PHE A 59 -5.24 -1.62 10.25
N ARG A 60 -6.09 -2.49 10.81
CA ARG A 60 -7.42 -2.18 11.36
C ARG A 60 -8.39 -1.40 10.47
N CYS A 61 -8.08 -1.13 9.21
CA CYS A 61 -9.01 -0.52 8.27
C CYS A 61 -10.22 -1.44 8.08
N SER A 62 -11.44 -0.92 8.19
CA SER A 62 -12.65 -1.74 8.00
C SER A 62 -12.87 -2.12 6.53
N SER A 63 -12.43 -1.26 5.60
CA SER A 63 -12.57 -1.42 4.15
C SER A 63 -11.21 -1.56 3.46
N TYR A 64 -11.24 -2.13 2.25
CA TYR A 64 -10.08 -2.14 1.37
C TYR A 64 -9.80 -0.72 0.84
N THR A 65 -8.52 -0.39 0.71
CA THR A 65 -8.07 0.72 -0.12
C THR A 65 -7.79 0.20 -1.52
N GLU A 66 -8.30 0.90 -2.53
CA GLU A 66 -8.16 0.52 -3.94
C GLU A 66 -7.48 1.63 -4.73
N THR A 67 -6.64 1.24 -5.70
CA THR A 67 -6.13 2.18 -6.70
C THR A 67 -7.19 2.46 -7.76
N PRO A 68 -7.12 3.61 -8.46
CA PRO A 68 -7.86 3.78 -9.70
C PRO A 68 -7.57 2.64 -10.69
N ARG A 69 -8.59 2.28 -11.48
CA ARG A 69 -8.45 1.26 -12.54
C ARG A 69 -7.66 1.82 -13.71
N VAL A 70 -6.65 1.09 -14.14
CA VAL A 70 -5.92 1.34 -15.38
C VAL A 70 -6.76 0.79 -16.53
N ARG A 71 -7.42 1.66 -17.28
CA ARG A 71 -8.34 1.28 -18.36
C ARG A 71 -7.61 0.60 -19.51
N GLY A 72 -8.26 -0.38 -20.13
CA GLY A 72 -7.75 -1.10 -21.30
C GLY A 72 -6.92 -2.34 -20.92
N SER A 73 -6.24 -2.89 -21.93
CA SER A 73 -5.48 -4.14 -21.82
C SER A 73 -3.98 -3.85 -21.77
N THR A 74 -3.33 -4.15 -20.65
CA THR A 74 -1.87 -4.02 -20.54
C THR A 74 -1.29 -4.99 -19.53
N ALA A 75 -0.25 -5.73 -19.94
CA ALA A 75 0.53 -6.59 -19.04
C ALA A 75 1.41 -5.80 -18.06
N ASN A 76 1.58 -4.48 -18.31
CA ASN A 76 2.47 -3.61 -17.55
C ASN A 76 1.74 -2.32 -17.11
N PRO A 77 0.72 -2.42 -16.24
CA PRO A 77 -0.04 -1.23 -15.80
C PRO A 77 0.81 -0.32 -14.92
N VAL A 78 0.58 0.99 -15.05
CA VAL A 78 1.15 2.03 -14.19
C VAL A 78 0.01 2.61 -13.35
N PHE A 79 0.11 2.47 -12.03
CA PHE A 79 -0.91 2.90 -11.09
C PHE A 79 -0.62 4.29 -10.52
N ASN A 80 0.65 4.61 -10.24
CA ASN A 80 1.10 5.87 -9.62
C ASN A 80 0.23 6.30 -8.42
N PHE A 81 -0.18 5.32 -7.62
CA PHE A 81 -1.03 5.56 -6.46
C PHE A 81 -0.17 5.85 -5.23
N LYS A 82 -0.60 6.82 -4.42
CA LYS A 82 0.00 7.20 -3.15
C LYS A 82 -1.12 7.47 -2.14
N LYS A 83 -0.96 6.95 -0.91
CA LYS A 83 -1.84 7.28 0.21
C LYS A 83 -1.06 7.24 1.52
N ILE A 84 -1.32 8.22 2.38
CA ILE A 84 -0.76 8.29 3.73
C ILE A 84 -1.80 7.72 4.71
N PHE A 85 -1.33 6.87 5.62
CA PHE A 85 -2.09 6.33 6.73
C PHE A 85 -1.52 6.91 8.02
N GLU A 86 -2.41 7.33 8.92
CA GLU A 86 -2.07 7.80 10.27
C GLU A 86 -2.51 6.73 11.26
N GLU A 87 -1.61 6.31 12.14
CA GLU A 87 -1.91 5.35 13.19
C GLU A 87 -1.30 5.79 14.52
N SER A 88 -2.05 5.58 15.60
CA SER A 88 -1.47 5.66 16.94
C SER A 88 -0.65 4.40 17.20
N VAL A 89 0.61 4.59 17.58
CA VAL A 89 1.52 3.50 17.85
C VAL A 89 1.14 2.86 19.18
N THR A 90 0.50 1.70 19.09
CA THR A 90 0.06 0.89 20.22
C THR A 90 0.82 -0.43 20.22
N PRO A 91 0.88 -1.18 21.33
CA PRO A 91 1.49 -2.51 21.33
C PRO A 91 0.94 -3.41 20.22
N THR A 92 -0.37 -3.39 19.96
CA THR A 92 -0.96 -4.16 18.85
C THR A 92 -0.52 -3.69 17.47
N PHE A 93 -0.25 -2.40 17.28
CA PHE A 93 0.30 -1.91 16.01
C PHE A 93 1.76 -2.33 15.83
N MET A 94 2.53 -2.35 16.91
CA MET A 94 3.89 -2.90 16.93
C MET A 94 3.89 -4.38 16.57
N ASP A 95 3.03 -5.16 17.21
CA ASP A 95 2.85 -6.58 16.90
C ASP A 95 2.48 -6.80 15.42
N TYR A 96 1.62 -5.94 14.86
CA TYR A 96 1.26 -5.98 13.44
C TYR A 96 2.47 -5.72 12.53
N LEU A 97 3.29 -4.72 12.83
CA LEU A 97 4.48 -4.42 12.03
C LEU A 97 5.53 -5.53 12.10
N GLU A 98 5.63 -6.23 13.24
CA GLU A 98 6.60 -7.29 13.46
C GLU A 98 6.14 -8.65 12.92
N SER A 99 4.85 -8.97 13.07
CA SER A 99 4.35 -10.34 12.89
C SER A 99 3.38 -10.51 11.71
N GLU A 100 2.72 -9.44 11.26
CA GLU A 100 1.76 -9.52 10.16
C GLU A 100 2.37 -9.08 8.82
N VAL A 101 1.65 -9.38 7.73
CA VAL A 101 2.06 -9.02 6.38
C VAL A 101 1.01 -8.16 5.70
N LEU A 102 1.45 -7.10 5.04
CA LEU A 102 0.59 -6.28 4.19
C LEU A 102 0.41 -6.95 2.82
N ILE A 103 -0.81 -7.38 2.52
CA ILE A 103 -1.12 -8.07 1.27
C ILE A 103 -1.61 -7.07 0.22
N PHE A 104 -0.96 -7.07 -0.94
CA PHE A 104 -1.40 -6.35 -2.14
C PHE A 104 -1.94 -7.34 -3.15
N GLU A 105 -3.22 -7.19 -3.48
CA GLU A 105 -3.89 -8.06 -4.42
C GLU A 105 -4.11 -7.32 -5.75
N VAL A 106 -3.59 -7.87 -6.84
CA VAL A 106 -3.78 -7.32 -8.18
C VAL A 106 -5.00 -7.96 -8.81
N TYR A 107 -5.95 -7.12 -9.21
CA TYR A 107 -7.17 -7.52 -9.89
C TYR A 107 -7.12 -7.11 -11.36
N GLY A 108 -7.78 -7.89 -12.19
CA GLY A 108 -7.96 -7.63 -13.61
C GLY A 108 -9.12 -8.46 -14.15
N GLU A 109 -9.61 -8.08 -15.32
CA GLU A 109 -10.79 -8.66 -15.94
C GLU A 109 -10.40 -9.54 -17.14
N ASP A 110 -11.06 -10.69 -17.29
CA ASP A 110 -11.04 -11.46 -18.53
C ASP A 110 -12.15 -10.94 -19.45
N LEU A 111 -11.78 -10.36 -20.59
CA LEU A 111 -12.76 -9.84 -21.57
C LEU A 111 -13.63 -10.94 -22.19
N ARG A 112 -13.23 -12.22 -22.07
CA ARG A 112 -14.03 -13.37 -22.52
C ARG A 112 -15.13 -13.71 -21.51
N ALA A 113 -14.95 -13.38 -20.24
CA ALA A 113 -15.93 -13.66 -19.18
C ALA A 113 -17.07 -12.63 -19.11
N THR A 114 -16.94 -11.51 -19.83
CA THR A 114 -17.93 -10.42 -19.89
C THR A 114 -18.79 -10.44 -21.17
N LYS A 115 -18.60 -11.44 -22.03
CA LYS A 115 -19.43 -11.72 -23.23
C LYS A 115 -20.28 -12.96 -23.00
#